data_AF-A0A8T6UQD5-F1
#
_entry.id   AF-A0A8T6UQD5-F1
#
_cell.length_a   1.000
_cell.length_b   1.000
_cell.length_c   1.000
_cell.angle_alpha   90.00
_cell.angle_beta   90.00
_cell.angle_gamma   90.00
#
_symmetry.space_group_name_H-M   'P 1'
#
loop_
_entity.id
_entity.type
_entity.pdbx_description
1 polymer ?
#
loop_
_entity_poly.entity_id
_entity_poly.type
_entity_poly.pdbx_seq_one_letter_code
_entity_poly.pdbx_strand_id
1 'polypeptide(L)'
;MSLEITRQKMREQTLGRFKHVRTCVLARELCMLVRANRVALNKEDVQECCSLIAGLCREAECNEPSQLCTKAAEAVLESEENYLEFCAESCRKCSESRQPKNLKPERQTHYVA
;
A
#
# COMPACT_ATOMS: atom_id res chain seq x y z
N MET A 1 -21.72 -30.25 -3.93
CA MET A 1 -22.26 -28.95 -4.39
C MET A 1 -22.25 -27.84 -3.34
N SER A 2 -23.04 -27.87 -2.25
CA SER A 2 -23.08 -26.74 -1.29
C SER A 2 -21.75 -26.45 -0.60
N LEU A 3 -21.07 -27.50 -0.10
CA LEU A 3 -19.74 -27.38 0.54
C LEU A 3 -18.63 -26.94 -0.44
N GLU A 4 -18.72 -27.33 -1.70
CA GLU A 4 -17.74 -26.95 -2.74
C GLU A 4 -17.85 -25.46 -3.09
N ILE A 5 -19.08 -24.94 -3.18
CA ILE A 5 -19.35 -23.51 -3.39
C ILE A 5 -18.82 -22.71 -2.19
N THR A 6 -19.02 -23.19 -0.95
CA THR A 6 -18.47 -22.55 0.25
C THR A 6 -16.94 -22.54 0.24
N ARG A 7 -16.30 -23.65 -0.12
CA ARG A 7 -14.83 -23.74 -0.22
C ARG A 7 -14.26 -22.80 -1.28
N GLN A 8 -14.90 -22.73 -2.45
CA GLN A 8 -14.46 -21.83 -3.53
C GLN A 8 -14.54 -20.36 -3.11
N LYS A 9 -15.65 -19.94 -2.49
CA LYS A 9 -15.79 -18.59 -1.93
C LYS A 9 -14.74 -18.29 -0.86
N MET A 10 -14.48 -19.22 0.05
CA MET A 10 -13.42 -19.06 1.07
C MET A 10 -12.04 -18.90 0.43
N ARG A 11 -11.75 -19.65 -0.65
CA ARG A 11 -10.50 -19.51 -1.40
C ARG A 11 -10.38 -18.13 -2.04
N GLU A 12 -11.41 -17.67 -2.74
CA GLU A 12 -11.41 -16.35 -3.40
C GLU A 12 -11.23 -15.22 -2.39
N GLN A 13 -11.94 -15.27 -1.26
CA GLN A 13 -11.80 -14.33 -0.16
C GLN A 13 -10.38 -14.35 0.44
N THR A 14 -9.82 -15.55 0.65
CA THR A 14 -8.47 -15.71 1.21
C THR A 14 -7.42 -15.13 0.27
N LEU A 15 -7.48 -15.47 -1.02
CA LEU A 15 -6.55 -14.96 -2.04
C LEU A 15 -6.69 -13.44 -2.24
N GLY A 16 -7.91 -12.93 -2.23
CA GLY A 16 -8.18 -11.49 -2.30
C GLY A 16 -7.57 -10.75 -1.11
N ARG A 17 -7.78 -11.26 0.11
CA ARG A 17 -7.17 -10.70 1.32
C ARG A 17 -5.65 -10.79 1.30
N PHE A 18 -5.10 -11.90 0.82
CA PHE A 18 -3.66 -12.07 0.68
C PHE A 18 -3.07 -11.05 -0.30
N LYS A 19 -3.69 -10.86 -1.47
CA LYS A 19 -3.30 -9.82 -2.45
C LYS A 19 -3.36 -8.43 -1.82
N HIS A 20 -4.43 -8.13 -1.08
CA HIS A 20 -4.58 -6.83 -0.42
C HIS A 20 -3.50 -6.56 0.65
N VAL A 21 -3.17 -7.56 1.47
CA VAL A 21 -2.13 -7.43 2.51
C VAL A 21 -0.75 -7.24 1.88
N ARG A 22 -0.40 -8.04 0.87
CA ARG A 22 0.92 -7.97 0.23
C ARG A 22 1.12 -6.70 -0.61
N THR A 23 0.04 -5.98 -0.97
CA THR A 23 0.11 -4.74 -1.75
C THR A 23 -0.32 -3.52 -0.94
N CYS A 24 -1.62 -3.22 -0.84
CA CYS A 24 -2.14 -1.98 -0.25
C CYS A 24 -1.68 -1.76 1.20
N VAL A 25 -1.82 -2.79 2.05
CA VAL A 25 -1.45 -2.67 3.47
C VAL A 25 0.06 -2.49 3.63
N LEU A 26 0.85 -3.31 2.92
CA LEU A 26 2.31 -3.19 2.93
C LEU A 26 2.78 -1.83 2.40
N ALA A 27 2.26 -1.39 1.26
CA ALA A 27 2.57 -0.09 0.67
C ALA A 27 2.28 1.07 1.63
N ARG A 28 1.16 0.97 2.36
CA ARG A 28 0.78 2.00 3.33
C ARG A 28 1.73 2.05 4.52
N GLU A 29 2.08 0.89 5.08
CA GLU A 29 3.01 0.81 6.20
C GLU A 29 4.38 1.37 5.83
N LEU A 30 4.92 0.97 4.66
CA LEU A 30 6.18 1.49 4.13
C LEU A 30 6.11 3.01 3.87
N CYS A 31 5.02 3.49 3.28
CA CYS A 31 4.81 4.93 3.05
C CYS A 31 4.81 5.73 4.36
N MET A 32 4.18 5.21 5.41
CA MET A 32 4.17 5.85 6.73
C MET A 32 5.56 5.85 7.36
N LEU A 33 6.32 4.75 7.24
CA LEU A 33 7.70 4.68 7.73
C LEU A 33 8.58 5.73 7.08
N VAL A 34 8.53 5.85 5.74
CA VAL A 34 9.31 6.87 5.00
C VAL A 34 8.91 8.29 5.42
N ARG A 35 7.61 8.58 5.46
CA ARG A 35 7.11 9.94 5.77
C ARG A 35 7.42 10.36 7.20
N ALA A 36 7.33 9.45 8.17
CA ALA A 36 7.60 9.74 9.57
C ALA A 36 9.10 9.92 9.87
N ASN A 37 9.97 9.30 9.06
CA ASN A 37 11.41 9.29 9.29
C ASN A 37 12.20 10.04 8.20
N ARG A 38 11.55 10.88 7.38
CA ARG A 38 12.19 11.59 6.26
C ARG A 38 13.45 12.35 6.69
N VAL A 39 13.45 12.93 7.88
CA VAL A 39 14.59 13.68 8.44
C VAL A 39 15.86 12.84 8.65
N ALA A 40 15.73 11.51 8.71
CA ALA A 40 16.83 10.56 8.91
C ALA A 40 17.28 9.87 7.62
N LEU A 41 16.58 10.08 6.50
CA LEU A 41 16.87 9.44 5.21
C LEU A 41 17.56 10.43 4.28
N ASN A 42 18.50 9.95 3.46
CA ASN A 42 19.02 10.75 2.34
C ASN A 42 18.01 10.74 1.16
N LYS A 43 18.30 11.51 0.10
CA LYS A 43 17.36 11.64 -1.02
C LYS A 43 17.23 10.33 -1.80
N GLU A 44 18.32 9.60 -1.95
CA GLU A 44 18.41 8.34 -2.65
C GLU A 44 17.57 7.25 -1.94
N ASP A 45 17.67 7.17 -0.60
CA ASP A 45 16.87 6.29 0.24
C ASP A 45 15.36 6.55 0.01
N VAL A 46 14.96 7.83 0.00
CA VAL A 46 13.56 8.21 -0.20
C VAL A 46 13.11 7.89 -1.63
N GLN A 47 13.96 8.11 -2.64
CA GLN A 47 13.66 7.76 -4.03
C GLN A 47 13.42 6.25 -4.18
N GLU A 48 14.32 5.41 -3.66
CA GLU A 48 14.19 3.95 -3.74
C GLU A 48 12.93 3.47 -3.02
N CYS A 49 12.69 3.96 -1.81
CA CYS A 49 11.50 3.60 -1.04
C CYS A 49 10.21 4.03 -1.75
N CYS A 50 10.12 5.26 -2.26
CA CYS A 50 8.94 5.75 -2.96
C CYS A 50 8.71 5.00 -4.29
N SER A 51 9.78 4.58 -4.97
CA SER A 51 9.71 3.75 -6.18
C SER A 51 9.14 2.36 -5.89
N LEU A 52 9.61 1.72 -4.81
CA LEU A 52 9.07 0.45 -4.34
C LEU A 52 7.57 0.56 -4.02
N ILE A 53 7.17 1.60 -3.29
CA ILE A 53 5.77 1.87 -2.94
C ILE A 53 4.93 2.09 -4.21
N ALA A 54 5.45 2.81 -5.21
CA ALA A 54 4.77 2.99 -6.49
C ALA A 54 4.52 1.66 -7.21
N GLY A 55 5.48 0.73 -7.14
CA GLY A 55 5.34 -0.65 -7.66
C GLY A 55 4.23 -1.42 -6.95
N LEU A 56 4.20 -1.41 -5.61
CA LEU A 56 3.15 -2.06 -4.82
C LEU A 56 1.75 -1.50 -5.13
N CYS A 57 1.63 -0.17 -5.27
CA CYS A 57 0.38 0.47 -5.70
C CYS A 57 -0.05 0.00 -7.09
N ARG A 58 0.89 -0.21 -8.02
CA ARG A 58 0.60 -0.69 -9.37
C ARG A 58 0.10 -2.13 -9.36
N GLU A 59 0.73 -3.00 -8.57
CA GLU A 59 0.29 -4.38 -8.37
C GLU A 59 -1.11 -4.47 -7.72
N ALA A 60 -1.47 -3.46 -6.93
CA ALA A 60 -2.81 -3.29 -6.38
C ALA A 60 -3.82 -2.67 -7.36
N GLU A 61 -3.42 -2.39 -8.60
CA GLU A 61 -4.25 -1.70 -9.61
C GLU A 61 -4.65 -0.27 -9.20
N CYS A 62 -3.90 0.33 -8.27
CA CYS A 62 -4.05 1.73 -7.85
C CYS A 62 -3.22 2.66 -8.76
N ASN A 63 -3.63 2.78 -10.02
CA ASN A 63 -2.85 3.46 -11.07
C ASN A 63 -2.53 4.93 -10.75
N GLU A 64 -3.51 5.70 -10.31
CA GLU A 64 -3.33 7.12 -10.02
C GLU A 64 -2.40 7.37 -8.81
N PRO A 65 -2.57 6.71 -7.63
CA PRO A 65 -1.57 6.76 -6.57
C PRO A 65 -0.19 6.26 -6.99
N SER A 66 -0.11 5.21 -7.81
CA SER A 66 1.16 4.69 -8.34
C SER A 66 1.91 5.77 -9.13
N GLN A 67 1.23 6.46 -10.05
CA GLN A 67 1.82 7.53 -10.85
C GLN A 67 2.30 8.70 -9.99
N LEU A 68 1.52 9.11 -8.99
CA LEU A 68 1.92 10.18 -8.07
C LEU A 68 3.12 9.78 -7.20
N CYS A 69 3.18 8.52 -6.72
CA CYS A 69 4.35 7.99 -6.02
C CYS A 69 5.59 7.96 -6.91
N THR A 70 5.46 7.59 -8.19
CA THR A 70 6.57 7.64 -9.16
C THR A 70 7.07 9.07 -9.34
N LYS A 71 6.18 10.04 -9.56
CA LYS A 71 6.56 11.45 -9.67
C LYS A 71 7.23 11.98 -8.40
N ALA A 72 6.75 11.57 -7.23
CA ALA A 72 7.40 11.93 -5.96
C ALA A 72 8.82 11.33 -5.88
N ALA A 73 8.99 10.06 -6.23
CA ALA A 73 10.29 9.39 -6.24
C ALA A 73 11.30 10.06 -7.19
N GLU A 74 10.84 10.55 -8.34
CA GLU A 74 11.69 11.31 -9.28
C GLU A 74 12.01 12.70 -8.74
N ALA A 75 11.01 13.42 -8.22
CA ALA A 75 11.15 14.80 -7.76
C ALA A 75 12.06 14.95 -6.54
N VAL A 76 12.19 13.94 -5.68
CA VAL A 76 12.96 14.05 -4.41
C VAL A 76 14.44 14.39 -4.62
N LEU A 77 15.01 13.99 -5.77
CA LEU A 77 16.39 14.32 -6.10
C LEU A 77 16.56 15.81 -6.40
N GLU A 78 15.59 16.41 -7.09
CA GLU A 78 15.68 17.74 -7.69
C GLU A 78 14.99 18.84 -6.88
N SER A 79 13.78 18.59 -6.36
CA SER A 79 12.94 19.57 -5.69
C SER A 79 12.16 18.94 -4.53
N GLU A 80 12.52 19.33 -3.30
CA GLU A 80 11.79 18.90 -2.11
C GLU A 80 10.33 19.39 -2.13
N GLU A 81 10.07 20.59 -2.63
CA GLU A 81 8.71 21.14 -2.74
C GLU A 81 7.82 20.26 -3.62
N ASN A 82 8.27 19.92 -4.83
CA ASN A 82 7.53 19.06 -5.75
C ASN A 82 7.33 17.65 -5.17
N TYR A 83 8.36 17.09 -4.51
CA TYR A 83 8.24 15.82 -3.81
C TYR A 83 7.13 15.87 -2.76
N LEU A 84 7.07 16.91 -1.93
CA LEU A 84 6.07 17.04 -0.88
C LEU A 84 4.66 17.18 -1.44
N GLU A 85 4.49 17.92 -2.52
CA GLU A 85 3.21 18.08 -3.21
C GLU A 85 2.69 16.73 -3.76
N PHE A 86 3.50 16.04 -4.58
CA PHE A 86 3.12 14.74 -5.14
C PHE A 86 2.89 13.68 -4.06
N CYS A 87 3.73 13.66 -3.01
CA CYS A 87 3.59 12.74 -1.88
C CYS A 87 2.26 12.97 -1.12
N ALA A 88 1.92 14.24 -0.85
CA ALA A 88 0.67 14.59 -0.19
C ALA A 88 -0.54 14.24 -1.05
N GLU A 89 -0.49 14.52 -2.35
CA GLU A 89 -1.58 14.19 -3.27
C GLU A 89 -1.80 12.67 -3.37
N SER A 90 -0.73 11.89 -3.52
CA SER A 90 -0.80 10.43 -3.54
C SER A 90 -1.44 9.89 -2.25
N CYS A 91 -0.98 10.38 -1.10
CA CYS A 91 -1.50 9.97 0.19
C CYS A 91 -3.02 10.26 0.30
N ARG A 92 -3.51 11.40 -0.17
CA ARG A 92 -4.94 11.74 -0.14
C ARG A 92 -5.80 10.80 -0.99
N LYS A 93 -5.23 10.24 -2.05
CA LYS A 93 -5.91 9.33 -3.00
C LYS A 93 -5.79 7.85 -2.62
N CYS A 94 -4.89 7.49 -1.69
CA CYS A 94 -4.75 6.12 -1.20
C CYS A 94 -5.94 5.71 -0.32
N SER A 95 -6.64 4.61 -0.64
CA SER A 95 -7.76 4.10 0.17
C SER A 95 -7.35 3.72 1.60
N GLU A 96 -6.15 3.15 1.75
CA GLU A 96 -5.58 2.76 3.05
C GLU A 96 -5.21 3.95 3.92
N SER A 97 -5.13 5.16 3.35
CA SER A 97 -4.98 6.38 4.15
C SER A 97 -6.28 6.78 4.85
N ARG A 98 -7.43 6.35 4.31
CA ARG A 98 -8.77 6.72 4.78
C ARG A 98 -9.38 5.66 5.70
N GLN A 99 -8.85 4.44 5.70
CA GLN A 99 -9.36 3.40 6.58
C GLN A 99 -9.05 3.70 8.06
N PRO A 100 -10.05 3.66 8.95
CA PRO A 100 -9.78 3.68 10.39
C PRO A 100 -8.96 2.44 10.76
N LYS A 101 -7.92 2.60 11.58
CA LYS A 101 -6.98 1.53 12.01
C LYS A 101 -7.64 0.33 12.75
N ASN A 102 -8.96 0.31 12.88
CA ASN A 102 -9.73 -0.62 13.69
C ASN A 102 -10.79 -1.36 12.86
N LEU A 103 -10.37 -2.33 12.06
CA LEU A 103 -11.20 -3.50 11.79
C LEU A 103 -10.46 -4.71 12.34
N LYS A 104 -10.66 -4.97 13.64
CA LYS A 104 -10.24 -6.25 14.23
C LYS A 104 -10.91 -7.35 13.39
N PRO A 105 -10.16 -8.25 12.76
CA PRO A 105 -10.79 -9.38 12.09
C PRO A 105 -11.51 -10.22 13.14
N GLU A 106 -12.80 -10.46 12.95
CA GLU A 106 -13.53 -11.52 13.63
C GLU A 106 -12.71 -12.81 13.48
N ARG A 107 -12.20 -13.34 14.59
CA ARG A 107 -11.43 -14.57 14.61
C ARG A 107 -12.39 -15.73 14.34
N GLN A 108 -12.62 -16.07 13.07
CA GLN A 108 -13.07 -17.41 12.71
C GLN A 108 -11.87 -18.24 12.31
N THR A 109 -11.21 -18.79 13.33
CA THR A 109 -10.18 -19.81 13.16
C THR A 109 -10.86 -21.17 13.03
N HIS A 110 -11.04 -21.66 11.81
CA HIS A 110 -11.22 -23.07 11.55
C HIS A 110 -10.14 -23.53 10.57
N TYR A 111 -8.93 -23.70 11.10
CA TYR A 111 -7.92 -24.52 10.46
C TYR A 111 -8.07 -25.91 11.05
N VAL A 112 -8.50 -26.88 10.24
CA VAL A 112 -8.44 -28.30 10.60
C VAL A 112 -7.31 -28.88 9.76
N ALA A 113 -6.25 -29.30 10.45
CA ALA A 113 -5.07 -29.94 9.86
C ALA A 113 -5.42 -31.33 9.29
#